data_AF-A0AAV5PGQ2-F1
#
_entry.id   AF-A0AAV5PGQ2-F1
#
_cell.length_a   1.000
_cell.length_b   1.000
_cell.length_c   1.000
_cell.angle_alpha   90.00
_cell.angle_beta   90.00
_cell.angle_gamma   90.00
#
_symmetry.space_group_name_H-M   'P 1'
#
loop_
_entity.id
_entity.type
_entity.pdbx_description
1 polymer ?
#
loop_
_entity_poly.entity_id
_entity_poly.type
_entity_poly.pdbx_seq_one_letter_code
_entity_poly.pdbx_strand_id
1 'polypeptide(L)' 'MKLIKKTISNIPFDLHDSRIVKMEVNDGDLTLHLDQVYEYHKDS' A
#
# COMPACT_ATOMS: atom_id res chain seq x y z
N MET A 1 -13.35 11.22 15.36
CA MET A 1 -12.82 10.42 14.23
C MET A 1 -12.48 9.04 14.75
N LYS A 2 -12.95 7.98 14.10
CA LYS A 2 -12.72 6.59 14.52
C LYS A 2 -11.89 5.90 13.43
N LEU A 3 -10.64 5.57 13.74
CA LEU A 3 -9.77 4.81 12.84
C LEU A 3 -10.32 3.37 12.73
N ILE A 4 -10.78 2.97 11.54
CA ILE A 4 -11.51 1.70 11.35
C ILE A 4 -10.56 0.53 11.03
N LYS A 5 -9.36 0.80 10.52
CA LYS A 5 -8.31 -0.22 10.37
C LYS A 5 -6.94 0.44 10.20
N LYS A 6 -5.95 -0.01 10.97
CA LYS A 6 -4.53 0.19 10.70
C LYS A 6 -4.06 -1.14 10.13
N THR A 7 -3.54 -1.17 8.92
CA THR A 7 -3.00 -2.40 8.33
C THR A 7 -1.73 -2.76 9.09
N ILE A 8 -1.85 -3.56 10.15
CA ILE A 8 -0.71 -4.06 10.94
C ILE A 8 -0.09 -5.24 10.16
N SER A 9 0.32 -5.01 8.91
CA SER A 9 1.27 -5.92 8.30
C SER A 9 2.63 -5.54 8.88
N ASN A 10 3.15 -6.36 9.80
CA ASN A 10 4.50 -6.20 10.34
C ASN A 10 5.58 -6.58 9.31
N ILE A 11 5.17 -7.01 8.12
CA ILE A 11 6.06 -7.26 6.99
C ILE A 11 6.30 -5.92 6.30
N PRO A 12 7.54 -5.38 6.34
CA PRO A 12 7.86 -4.20 5.56
C PRO A 12 7.71 -4.56 4.08
N PHE A 13 7.05 -3.69 3.34
CA PHE A 13 6.82 -3.85 1.91
C PHE A 13 7.58 -2.77 1.15
N ASP A 14 8.10 -3.14 -0.02
CA ASP A 14 8.70 -2.23 -0.97
C ASP A 14 7.72 -1.97 -2.12
N LEU A 15 7.63 -0.70 -2.49
CA LEU A 15 6.78 -0.21 -3.58
C LEU A 15 7.60 0.37 -4.74
N HIS A 16 8.93 0.35 -4.68
CA HIS A 16 9.80 0.97 -5.69
C HIS A 16 9.50 0.46 -7.11
N ASP A 17 9.26 -0.85 -7.23
CA ASP A 17 8.97 -1.50 -8.51
C ASP A 17 7.46 -1.70 -8.77
N SER A 18 6.60 -1.30 -7.83
CA SER A 18 5.15 -1.39 -7.96
C SER A 18 4.62 -0.34 -8.93
N ARG A 19 3.64 -0.72 -9.75
CA ARG A 19 2.96 0.19 -10.67
C ARG A 19 1.54 0.45 -10.19
N ILE A 20 1.14 1.72 -10.19
CA ILE A 20 -0.26 2.09 -9.98
C ILE A 20 -1.05 1.69 -11.22
N VAL A 21 -1.96 0.73 -11.08
CA VAL A 21 -2.83 0.27 -12.16
C VAL A 21 -4.17 0.99 -12.17
N LYS A 22 -4.59 1.52 -11.01
CA LYS A 22 -5.83 2.28 -10.88
C LYS A 22 -5.73 3.28 -9.74
N MET A 23 -6.35 4.43 -9.96
CA MET A 23 -6.54 5.46 -8.94
C MET A 23 -8.03 5.73 -8.78
N GLU A 24 -8.50 5.78 -7.54
CA GLU A 24 -9.88 6.08 -7.21
C GLU A 24 -9.90 7.17 -6.14
N VAL A 25 -10.74 8.18 -6.34
CA VAL A 25 -10.97 9.25 -5.37
C VAL A 25 -12.43 9.19 -4.96
N ASN A 26 -12.69 8.92 -3.69
CA ASN A 26 -14.04 8.80 -3.14
C ASN A 26 -14.11 9.48 -1.77
N ASP A 27 -15.03 10.42 -1.60
CA ASP A 27 -15.37 11.07 -0.32
C ASP A 27 -14.15 11.55 0.52
N GLY A 28 -13.15 12.12 -0.14
CA GLY A 28 -11.92 12.63 0.51
C GLY A 28 -10.80 11.60 0.66
N ASP A 29 -11.05 10.34 0.32
CA ASP A 29 -10.06 9.27 0.32
C ASP A 29 -9.48 9.07 -1.09
N LEU A 30 -8.15 8.94 -1.15
CA LEU A 30 -7.40 8.52 -2.33
C LEU A 30 -7.00 7.05 -2.16
N THR A 31 -7.49 6.19 -3.05
CA THR A 31 -7.12 4.78 -3.10
C THR A 31 -6.26 4.51 -4.33
N LEU A 32 -5.07 3.95 -4.10
CA LEU A 32 -4.14 3.51 -5.15
C LEU A 32 -4.15 1.99 -5.21
N HIS A 33 -4.46 1.43 -6.38
CA HIS A 33 -4.38 0.00 -6.64
C HIS A 33 -3.05 -0.29 -7.33
N LEU A 34 -2.27 -1.21 -6.78
CA LEU A 34 -0.96 -1.61 -7.28
C LEU A 34 -1.05 -2.98 -7.98
N ASP A 35 -0.27 -3.20 -9.03
CA ASP A 35 -0.18 -4.51 -9.70
C ASP A 35 0.50 -5.57 -8.83
N GLN A 36 1.59 -5.18 -8.16
CA GLN A 36 2.43 -6.04 -7.35
C GLN A 36 2.88 -5.29 -6.09
N VAL A 37 3.10 -6.03 -5.01
CA VAL A 37 3.66 -5.52 -3.76
C VAL A 37 4.81 -6.46 -3.40
N TYR A 38 5.99 -5.90 -3.16
CA TYR A 38 7.18 -6.68 -2.87
C TYR A 38 7.43 -6.73 -1.37
N GLU A 39 7.90 -7.86 -0.87
CA GLU A 39 8.40 -7.97 0.50
C GLU A 39 9.77 -7.31 0.57
N TYR A 40 9.98 -6.45 1.56
CA TYR A 40 11.26 -5.83 1.80
C TYR A 40 12.22 -6.84 2.42
N HIS A 41 13.16 -7.34 1.62
CA HIS A 41 14.30 -8.09 2.14
C HIS A 41 15.45 -7.11 2.40
N LYS A 42 15.80 -6.94 3.67
CA LYS A 42 17.05 -6.28 4.03
C LYS A 42 18.17 -7.28 3.75
N ASP A 43 18.89 -7.08 2.65
CA ASP A 43 20.13 -7.83 2.38
C ASP A 43 20.99 -7.77 3.65
N SER A 44 21.24 -8.95 4.24
CA SER A 44 21.98 -9.09 5.50
C SER A 44 23.48 -9.02 5.28
#